data_AF-A0A1W1ZS90-F1
#
_entry.id   AF-A0A1W1ZS90-F1
#
_cell.length_a   1.000
_cell.length_b   1.000
_cell.length_c   1.000
_cell.angle_alpha   90.00
_cell.angle_beta   90.00
_cell.angle_gamma   90.00
#
_symmetry.space_group_name_H-M   'P 1'
#
loop_
_entity.id
_entity.type
_entity.pdbx_description
1 polymer ?
#
loop_
_entity_poly.entity_id
_entity_poly.type
_entity_poly.pdbx_seq_one_letter_code
_entity_poly.pdbx_strand_id
1 'polypeptide(L)'
;MLKYVCNVMASMGPSAIDLYEWKRADVLKKRLSNKPLWSHLATSVGILPFTGIRLAHAVVKADYLIKRNFALPSLGFILQMDRIIDFGSSANIKLMPGASSILADVTQSSLAGRVGQGLSILFAEARGYNFLGHLGSDPTVLAYLAATGSERVADFLFEHEDSSRMILESKASFTLEDNVCTPIKRTLKRALSEQVIPWLGAVTPTPSKGYAAYSCLRETGNSTRSAIVFVDPPGKEDDGPQVHLPKDWVRRQNYAAWLRVMGLHDASNRLKSNRDTEITGGPSDVLMPVVAIDGRRYGILRLSEPSINLIEMSFVIGIEVGALRAISDSIAGEPKALIEYQPYRREEREQAEPLSILSDGTLFGLIRRKRVERIEVFRL
;
A
#
# COMPACT_ATOMS: atom_id res chain seq x y z
N MET A 1 -21.52 16.43 1.56
CA MET A 1 -20.20 15.76 1.72
C MET A 1 -20.07 14.54 0.82
N LEU A 2 -20.91 13.50 0.93
CA LEU A 2 -20.79 12.27 0.13
C LEU A 2 -20.84 12.50 -1.40
N LYS A 3 -21.73 13.37 -1.90
CA LYS A 3 -21.77 13.77 -3.32
C LYS A 3 -20.42 14.32 -3.82
N TYR A 4 -19.74 15.12 -2.99
CA TYR A 4 -18.45 15.70 -3.33
C TYR A 4 -17.35 14.62 -3.35
N VAL A 5 -17.34 13.72 -2.36
CA VAL A 5 -16.45 12.54 -2.35
C VAL A 5 -16.69 11.69 -3.61
N CYS A 6 -17.93 11.43 -3.98
CA CYS A 6 -18.24 10.66 -5.19
C CYS A 6 -17.74 11.34 -6.46
N ASN A 7 -17.92 12.67 -6.58
CA ASN A 7 -17.43 13.44 -7.72
C ASN A 7 -15.89 13.44 -7.79
N VAL A 8 -15.21 13.58 -6.64
CA VAL A 8 -13.75 13.51 -6.54
C VAL A 8 -13.25 12.12 -6.93
N MET A 9 -13.89 11.05 -6.44
CA MET A 9 -13.50 9.69 -6.84
C MET A 9 -13.78 9.44 -8.32
N ALA A 10 -14.83 10.02 -8.89
CA ALA A 10 -15.11 9.92 -10.32
C ALA A 10 -14.12 10.73 -11.19
N SER A 11 -13.52 11.81 -10.66
CA SER A 11 -12.47 12.57 -11.36
C SER A 11 -11.08 11.95 -11.27
N MET A 12 -10.89 10.96 -10.40
CA MET A 12 -9.64 10.20 -10.23
C MET A 12 -9.41 9.20 -11.38
N GLY A 13 -9.17 9.73 -12.58
CA GLY A 13 -8.95 8.98 -13.80
C GLY A 13 -7.65 8.17 -13.83
N PRO A 14 -7.38 7.51 -14.97
CA PRO A 14 -6.11 6.84 -15.23
C PRO A 14 -4.93 7.82 -15.20
N SER A 15 -3.82 7.38 -14.63
CA SER A 15 -2.55 8.09 -14.59
C SER A 15 -1.40 7.09 -14.67
N ALA A 16 -0.17 7.58 -14.74
CA ALA A 16 1.00 6.73 -14.67
C ALA A 16 2.18 7.47 -14.03
N ILE A 17 3.19 6.73 -13.59
CA ILE A 17 4.47 7.31 -13.15
C ILE A 17 5.63 6.58 -13.83
N ASP A 18 6.66 7.33 -14.22
CA ASP A 18 7.82 6.73 -14.90
C ASP A 18 8.67 5.94 -13.89
N LEU A 19 9.24 4.81 -14.32
CA LEU A 19 10.07 3.96 -13.46
C LEU A 19 11.52 3.98 -13.92
N TYR A 20 12.43 4.23 -12.98
CA TYR A 20 13.87 4.20 -13.22
C TYR A 20 14.60 3.36 -12.19
N GLU A 21 15.40 2.41 -12.66
CA GLU A 21 16.30 1.62 -11.84
C GLU A 21 17.69 2.27 -11.79
N TRP A 22 18.24 2.39 -10.60
CA TRP A 22 19.63 2.77 -10.37
C TRP A 22 20.47 1.57 -9.95
N LYS A 23 21.68 1.48 -10.51
CA LYS A 23 22.64 0.46 -10.09
C LYS A 23 23.03 0.67 -8.64
N ARG A 24 22.91 -0.39 -7.83
CA ARG A 24 23.31 -0.41 -6.42
C ARG A 24 24.71 0.14 -6.19
N ALA A 25 25.68 -0.25 -7.02
CA ALA A 25 27.06 0.19 -6.90
C ALA A 25 27.19 1.72 -6.96
N ASP A 26 26.46 2.37 -7.86
CA ASP A 26 26.51 3.84 -8.02
C ASP A 26 25.86 4.58 -6.85
N VAL A 27 24.79 4.02 -6.30
CA VAL A 27 24.13 4.55 -5.10
C VAL A 27 25.07 4.49 -3.89
N LEU A 28 25.79 3.38 -3.71
CA LEU A 28 26.65 3.16 -2.55
C LEU A 28 27.98 3.92 -2.60
N LYS A 29 28.45 4.34 -3.78
CA LYS A 29 29.70 5.15 -3.94
C LYS A 29 29.76 6.30 -2.94
N LYS A 30 30.97 6.65 -2.47
CA LYS A 30 31.17 7.83 -1.59
C LYS A 30 30.73 9.13 -2.29
N ARG A 31 31.07 9.28 -3.58
CA ARG A 31 30.74 10.45 -4.41
C ARG A 31 30.39 9.99 -5.84
N LEU A 32 29.52 10.72 -6.53
CA LEU A 32 29.33 10.56 -7.99
C LEU A 32 30.45 11.28 -8.75
N SER A 33 30.56 11.03 -10.06
CA SER A 33 31.39 11.86 -10.93
C SER A 33 30.96 13.34 -10.87
N ASN A 34 31.84 14.25 -11.28
CA ASN A 34 31.48 15.66 -11.42
C ASN A 34 30.44 15.80 -12.55
N LYS A 35 29.32 16.48 -12.27
CA LYS A 35 28.18 16.66 -13.20
C LYS A 35 27.69 15.32 -13.78
N PRO A 36 27.18 14.41 -12.94
CA PRO A 36 26.71 13.12 -13.40
C PRO A 36 25.51 13.31 -14.34
N LEU A 37 25.48 12.55 -15.44
CA LEU A 37 24.35 12.52 -16.36
C LEU A 37 23.34 11.48 -15.88
N TRP A 38 22.05 11.88 -15.83
CA TRP A 38 20.95 11.02 -15.41
C TRP A 38 20.91 9.71 -16.20
N SER A 39 21.04 9.79 -17.52
CA SER A 39 21.02 8.66 -18.45
C SER A 39 22.13 7.62 -18.22
N HIS A 40 23.21 7.99 -17.52
CA HIS A 40 24.29 7.06 -17.19
C HIS A 40 24.05 6.29 -15.88
N LEU A 41 23.16 6.80 -15.02
CA LEU A 41 22.87 6.25 -13.69
C LEU A 41 21.52 5.55 -13.62
N ALA A 42 20.57 6.02 -14.42
CA ALA A 42 19.17 5.59 -14.40
C ALA A 42 18.84 4.80 -15.68
N THR A 43 18.38 3.56 -15.50
CA THR A 43 17.81 2.76 -16.59
C THR A 43 16.29 2.91 -16.53
N SER A 44 15.66 3.36 -17.62
CA SER A 44 14.20 3.36 -17.68
C SER A 44 13.70 1.92 -17.79
N VAL A 45 12.76 1.55 -16.92
CA VAL A 45 12.16 0.19 -16.90
C VAL A 45 10.66 0.21 -17.24
N GLY A 46 10.18 1.32 -17.80
CA GLY A 46 8.80 1.51 -18.22
C GLY A 46 8.01 2.50 -17.35
N ILE A 47 6.70 2.33 -17.36
CA ILE A 47 5.74 3.16 -16.63
C ILE A 47 4.90 2.26 -15.71
N LEU A 48 4.50 2.79 -14.56
CA LEU A 48 3.52 2.18 -13.67
C LEU A 48 2.15 2.83 -13.90
N PRO A 49 1.22 2.18 -14.61
CA PRO A 49 -0.15 2.67 -14.75
C PRO A 49 -0.93 2.46 -13.45
N PHE A 50 -1.86 3.37 -13.15
CA PHE A 50 -2.81 3.24 -12.05
C PHE A 50 -3.97 4.23 -12.22
N THR A 51 -5.04 4.07 -11.44
CA THR A 51 -6.08 5.12 -11.30
C THR A 51 -5.91 5.85 -9.98
N GLY A 52 -6.41 7.09 -9.88
CA GLY A 52 -6.35 7.82 -8.60
C GLY A 52 -7.05 7.08 -7.46
N ILE A 53 -8.10 6.31 -7.76
CA ILE A 53 -8.79 5.44 -6.78
C ILE A 53 -7.92 4.28 -6.35
N ARG A 54 -7.14 3.68 -7.27
CA ARG A 54 -6.18 2.63 -6.93
C ARG A 54 -5.08 3.15 -6.01
N LEU A 55 -4.57 4.36 -6.28
CA LEU A 55 -3.63 5.04 -5.39
C LEU A 55 -4.26 5.36 -4.03
N ALA A 56 -5.48 5.89 -3.99
CA ALA A 56 -6.20 6.15 -2.74
C ALA A 56 -6.35 4.87 -1.91
N HIS A 57 -6.77 3.76 -2.53
CA HIS A 57 -6.87 2.45 -1.88
C HIS A 57 -5.52 2.03 -1.27
N ALA A 58 -4.43 2.12 -2.03
CA ALA A 58 -3.09 1.77 -1.55
C ALA A 58 -2.65 2.65 -0.36
N VAL A 59 -2.92 3.97 -0.39
CA VAL A 59 -2.62 4.87 0.73
C VAL A 59 -3.45 4.52 1.97
N VAL A 60 -4.76 4.26 1.81
CA VAL A 60 -5.61 3.82 2.92
C VAL A 60 -5.08 2.51 3.52
N LYS A 61 -4.62 1.59 2.68
CA LYS A 61 -4.02 0.33 3.15
C LYS A 61 -2.75 0.58 3.96
N ALA A 62 -1.88 1.48 3.50
CA ALA A 62 -0.68 1.87 4.24
C ALA A 62 -1.02 2.53 5.58
N ASP A 63 -1.98 3.46 5.64
CA ASP A 63 -2.28 4.22 6.87
C ASP A 63 -2.83 3.33 8.01
N TYR A 64 -3.67 2.33 7.70
CA TYR A 64 -4.47 1.63 8.72
C TYR A 64 -3.77 0.47 9.42
N LEU A 65 -2.56 0.14 8.97
CA LEU A 65 -1.68 -0.76 9.70
C LEU A 65 -0.97 -0.07 10.86
N ILE A 66 -0.91 1.27 10.88
CA ILE A 66 -0.33 2.06 11.96
C ILE A 66 -1.47 2.42 12.94
N LYS A 67 -1.54 1.72 14.09
CA LYS A 67 -2.68 1.68 15.04
C LYS A 67 -3.11 3.03 15.69
N ARG A 68 -3.71 3.98 14.96
CA ARG A 68 -4.47 5.14 15.52
C ARG A 68 -5.76 5.41 14.71
N ASN A 69 -6.92 5.52 15.39
CA ASN A 69 -8.30 5.66 14.85
C ASN A 69 -8.51 6.79 13.80
N PHE A 70 -9.47 6.80 12.85
CA PHE A 70 -10.32 5.82 12.13
C PHE A 70 -11.14 6.57 11.03
N ALA A 71 -11.34 5.96 9.85
CA ALA A 71 -12.13 6.35 8.66
C ALA A 71 -11.92 7.76 8.06
N LEU A 72 -11.92 8.79 8.90
CA LEU A 72 -11.76 10.21 8.56
C LEU A 72 -10.42 10.55 7.89
N PRO A 73 -9.25 9.99 8.27
CA PRO A 73 -7.99 10.31 7.60
C PRO A 73 -7.95 9.83 6.15
N SER A 74 -8.66 8.75 5.81
CA SER A 74 -8.78 8.22 4.44
C SER A 74 -9.65 9.08 3.55
N LEU A 75 -10.85 9.42 4.05
CA LEU A 75 -11.78 10.29 3.34
C LEU A 75 -11.19 11.71 3.23
N GLY A 76 -10.58 12.20 4.31
CA GLY A 76 -9.83 13.45 4.32
C GLY A 76 -8.69 13.46 3.31
N PHE A 77 -7.94 12.36 3.19
CA PHE A 77 -6.91 12.23 2.17
C PHE A 77 -7.48 12.26 0.75
N ILE A 78 -8.55 11.52 0.46
CA ILE A 78 -9.21 11.55 -0.86
C ILE A 78 -9.62 12.98 -1.23
N LEU A 79 -10.20 13.70 -0.27
CA LEU A 79 -10.59 15.10 -0.46
C LEU A 79 -9.39 16.04 -0.63
N GLN A 80 -8.26 15.75 0.01
CA GLN A 80 -7.01 16.51 -0.15
C GLN A 80 -6.32 16.20 -1.49
N MET A 81 -6.40 14.97 -1.99
CA MET A 81 -5.76 14.55 -3.23
C MET A 81 -6.22 15.38 -4.43
N ASP A 82 -7.53 15.66 -4.55
CA ASP A 82 -8.11 16.46 -5.66
C ASP A 82 -7.54 17.88 -5.76
N ARG A 83 -7.00 18.40 -4.65
CA ARG A 83 -6.41 19.75 -4.59
C ARG A 83 -4.91 19.77 -4.81
N ILE A 84 -4.26 18.60 -4.80
CA ILE A 84 -2.80 18.48 -4.73
C ILE A 84 -2.26 17.70 -5.92
N ILE A 85 -3.01 16.71 -6.42
CA ILE A 85 -2.60 15.85 -7.53
C ILE A 85 -3.55 16.09 -8.70
N ASP A 86 -2.95 16.32 -9.87
CA ASP A 86 -3.64 16.43 -11.13
C ASP A 86 -3.84 15.03 -11.74
N PHE A 87 -5.05 14.48 -11.56
CA PHE A 87 -5.47 13.22 -12.17
C PHE A 87 -6.18 13.40 -13.52
N GLY A 88 -6.50 14.63 -13.92
CA GLY A 88 -7.40 14.92 -15.04
C GLY A 88 -6.69 15.34 -16.33
N SER A 89 -5.44 15.81 -16.24
CA SER A 89 -4.84 16.59 -17.34
C SER A 89 -3.58 15.98 -17.94
N SER A 90 -2.96 14.99 -17.28
CA SER A 90 -1.61 14.53 -17.63
C SER A 90 -1.51 12.99 -17.66
N ALA A 91 -0.86 12.46 -18.70
CA ALA A 91 -0.55 11.02 -18.82
C ALA A 91 0.48 10.54 -17.77
N ASN A 92 1.19 11.46 -17.12
CA ASN A 92 2.09 11.22 -16.01
C ASN A 92 1.56 11.98 -14.79
N ILE A 93 1.56 11.36 -13.61
CA ILE A 93 1.06 11.97 -12.38
C ILE A 93 1.79 13.28 -12.11
N LYS A 94 1.05 14.36 -11.88
CA LYS A 94 1.60 15.68 -11.56
C LYS A 94 0.94 16.23 -10.31
N LEU A 95 1.63 17.14 -9.65
CA LEU A 95 1.06 17.96 -8.61
C LEU A 95 0.37 19.18 -9.24
N MET A 96 -0.71 19.65 -8.64
CA MET A 96 -1.35 20.90 -9.03
C MET A 96 -0.33 22.07 -8.96
N PRO A 97 -0.41 23.09 -9.82
CA PRO A 97 0.50 24.23 -9.77
C PRO A 97 0.49 24.91 -8.39
N GLY A 98 1.68 25.19 -7.84
CA GLY A 98 1.82 25.80 -6.51
C GLY A 98 1.54 24.85 -5.35
N ALA A 99 1.26 23.56 -5.60
CA ALA A 99 1.14 22.58 -4.52
C ALA A 99 2.48 22.41 -3.79
N SER A 100 3.61 22.44 -4.49
CA SER A 100 4.95 22.31 -3.91
C SER A 100 5.29 23.47 -2.96
N SER A 101 4.80 24.69 -3.25
CA SER A 101 4.98 25.87 -2.40
C SER A 101 3.99 25.92 -1.23
N ILE A 102 2.71 25.56 -1.44
CA ILE A 102 1.72 25.42 -0.35
C ILE A 102 2.14 24.31 0.62
N LEU A 103 2.77 23.26 0.10
CA LEU A 103 3.28 22.13 0.86
C LEU A 103 4.74 22.33 1.26
N ALA A 104 5.26 23.57 1.31
CA ALA A 104 6.62 23.93 1.78
C ALA A 104 6.77 23.88 3.32
N ASP A 105 5.65 23.91 4.06
CA ASP A 105 5.64 23.97 5.53
C ASP A 105 5.48 22.57 6.19
N VAL A 106 6.16 22.36 7.32
CA VAL A 106 6.38 21.15 8.18
C VAL A 106 5.40 19.96 8.05
N THR A 107 4.14 20.20 7.71
CA THR A 107 3.18 19.20 7.20
C THR A 107 3.67 18.37 5.99
N GLN A 108 4.69 18.84 5.25
CA GLN A 108 5.21 18.26 4.00
C GLN A 108 5.55 16.76 4.04
N SER A 109 6.21 16.32 5.12
CA SER A 109 6.72 14.95 5.22
C SER A 109 5.61 13.91 5.27
N SER A 110 4.46 14.30 5.83
CA SER A 110 3.34 13.39 6.04
C SER A 110 2.60 13.07 4.75
N LEU A 111 2.27 14.08 3.93
CA LEU A 111 1.49 13.85 2.71
C LEU A 111 2.35 13.25 1.58
N ALA A 112 3.54 13.79 1.36
CA ALA A 112 4.47 13.20 0.40
C ALA A 112 4.81 11.76 0.79
N GLY A 113 5.06 11.52 2.07
CA GLY A 113 5.24 10.18 2.63
C GLY A 113 4.07 9.25 2.30
N ARG A 114 2.82 9.66 2.58
CA ARG A 114 1.62 8.87 2.29
C ARG A 114 1.46 8.55 0.81
N VAL A 115 1.62 9.54 -0.08
CA VAL A 115 1.55 9.31 -1.54
C VAL A 115 2.66 8.38 -1.99
N GLY A 116 3.88 8.56 -1.50
CA GLY A 116 5.02 7.68 -1.78
C GLY A 116 4.79 6.24 -1.33
N GLN A 117 4.19 6.07 -0.15
CA GLN A 117 3.81 4.77 0.40
C GLN A 117 2.77 4.07 -0.49
N GLY A 118 1.73 4.80 -0.90
CA GLY A 118 0.74 4.28 -1.85
C GLY A 118 1.36 3.88 -3.19
N LEU A 119 2.19 4.75 -3.78
CA LEU A 119 2.92 4.45 -5.02
C LEU A 119 3.84 3.24 -4.88
N SER A 120 4.45 3.05 -3.71
CA SER A 120 5.34 1.91 -3.43
C SER A 120 4.58 0.59 -3.33
N ILE A 121 3.36 0.61 -2.78
CA ILE A 121 2.46 -0.56 -2.80
C ILE A 121 2.08 -0.91 -4.24
N LEU A 122 1.68 0.07 -5.04
CA LEU A 122 1.34 -0.15 -6.46
C LEU A 122 2.55 -0.65 -7.27
N PHE A 123 3.74 -0.10 -7.00
CA PHE A 123 5.00 -0.52 -7.60
C PHE A 123 5.33 -1.99 -7.31
N ALA A 124 5.07 -2.44 -6.08
CA ALA A 124 5.26 -3.82 -5.66
C ALA A 124 4.23 -4.75 -6.31
N GLU A 125 2.95 -4.36 -6.35
CA GLU A 125 1.89 -5.14 -7.01
C GLU A 125 2.16 -5.34 -8.51
N ALA A 126 2.65 -4.32 -9.20
CA ALA A 126 3.05 -4.42 -10.61
C ALA A 126 4.22 -5.41 -10.84
N ARG A 127 4.95 -5.78 -9.77
CA ARG A 127 6.00 -6.82 -9.76
C ARG A 127 5.51 -8.14 -9.18
N GLY A 128 4.20 -8.27 -8.93
CA GLY A 128 3.58 -9.48 -8.41
C GLY A 128 3.65 -9.63 -6.89
N TYR A 129 4.11 -8.61 -6.17
CA TYR A 129 4.20 -8.67 -4.72
C TYR A 129 2.92 -8.15 -4.07
N ASN A 130 2.31 -8.98 -3.23
CA ASN A 130 1.15 -8.62 -2.43
C ASN A 130 1.60 -7.87 -1.18
N PHE A 131 0.95 -6.75 -0.90
CA PHE A 131 1.21 -6.00 0.31
C PHE A 131 0.77 -6.78 1.55
N LEU A 132 1.66 -6.78 2.54
CA LEU A 132 1.57 -7.67 3.68
C LEU A 132 1.55 -6.86 4.98
N GLY A 133 2.41 -5.86 5.14
CA GLY A 133 2.35 -5.05 6.35
C GLY A 133 3.46 -4.01 6.48
N HIS A 134 3.34 -3.17 7.51
CA HIS A 134 4.45 -2.32 7.93
C HIS A 134 5.39 -3.10 8.85
N LEU A 135 6.65 -3.23 8.45
CA LEU A 135 7.63 -4.00 9.22
C LEU A 135 7.85 -3.34 10.59
N GLY A 136 8.00 -2.02 10.63
CA GLY A 136 8.17 -1.25 11.87
C GLY A 136 6.95 -1.19 12.80
N SER A 137 5.81 -1.76 12.41
CA SER A 137 4.61 -1.81 13.26
C SER A 137 4.50 -3.10 14.07
N ASP A 138 5.35 -4.09 13.79
CA ASP A 138 5.33 -5.38 14.45
C ASP A 138 6.00 -5.34 15.84
N PRO A 139 5.36 -5.85 16.91
CA PRO A 139 5.98 -5.93 18.23
C PRO A 139 7.30 -6.72 18.27
N THR A 140 7.45 -7.79 17.47
CA THR A 140 8.69 -8.59 17.45
C THR A 140 9.82 -7.82 16.79
N VAL A 141 9.54 -7.11 15.70
CA VAL A 141 10.47 -6.17 15.06
C VAL A 141 10.87 -5.04 16.01
N LEU A 142 9.91 -4.46 16.74
CA LEU A 142 10.18 -3.41 17.72
C LEU A 142 11.04 -3.92 18.89
N ALA A 143 10.78 -5.13 19.38
CA ALA A 143 11.61 -5.77 20.40
C ALA A 143 13.04 -6.03 19.89
N TYR A 144 13.19 -6.45 18.64
CA TYR A 144 14.49 -6.63 18.00
C TYR A 144 15.27 -5.32 17.86
N LEU A 145 14.62 -4.25 17.42
CA LEU A 145 15.21 -2.90 17.34
C LEU A 145 15.73 -2.46 18.72
N ALA A 146 14.90 -2.63 19.76
CA ALA A 146 15.27 -2.30 21.14
C ALA A 146 16.47 -3.14 21.65
N ALA A 147 16.53 -4.43 21.30
CA ALA A 147 17.60 -5.33 21.73
C ALA A 147 18.93 -5.09 20.99
N THR A 148 18.88 -4.72 19.72
CA THR A 148 20.08 -4.51 18.88
C THR A 148 20.60 -3.08 18.89
N GLY A 149 19.85 -2.14 19.46
CA GLY A 149 20.16 -0.70 19.37
C GLY A 149 20.01 -0.14 17.96
N SER A 150 19.40 -0.90 17.03
CA SER A 150 19.06 -0.41 15.71
C SER A 150 17.88 0.56 15.81
N GLU A 151 17.97 1.70 15.14
CA GLU A 151 16.93 2.74 15.18
C GLU A 151 16.01 2.70 13.95
N ARG A 152 16.33 1.87 12.95
CA ARG A 152 15.76 2.02 11.61
C ARG A 152 15.35 0.71 11.00
N VAL A 153 14.15 0.75 10.44
CA VAL A 153 13.47 -0.36 9.78
C VAL A 153 12.95 0.11 8.44
N ALA A 154 12.88 -0.83 7.49
CA ALA A 154 12.16 -0.59 6.26
C ALA A 154 10.67 -0.37 6.54
N ASP A 155 10.01 0.41 5.70
CA ASP A 155 8.58 0.65 5.83
C ASP A 155 7.79 -0.66 5.73
N PHE A 156 8.05 -1.48 4.71
CA PHE A 156 7.12 -2.51 4.28
C PHE A 156 7.72 -3.90 4.11
N LEU A 157 6.86 -4.89 4.32
CA LEU A 157 7.04 -6.28 3.92
C LEU A 157 5.97 -6.65 2.89
N PHE A 158 6.35 -7.43 1.90
CA PHE A 158 5.52 -7.96 0.82
C PHE A 158 5.82 -9.44 0.58
N GLU A 159 4.89 -10.14 -0.07
CA GLU A 159 5.04 -11.56 -0.44
C GLU A 159 4.53 -11.83 -1.85
N HIS A 160 5.28 -12.63 -2.60
CA HIS A 160 4.92 -13.09 -3.92
C HIS A 160 4.14 -14.41 -3.85
N GLU A 161 3.54 -14.84 -4.96
CA GLU A 161 2.72 -16.07 -5.03
C GLU A 161 3.50 -17.33 -4.63
N ASP A 162 4.80 -17.36 -4.92
CA ASP A 162 5.73 -18.44 -4.54
C ASP A 162 6.19 -18.37 -3.07
N SER A 163 5.55 -17.53 -2.26
CA SER A 163 5.91 -17.25 -0.86
C SER A 163 7.28 -16.58 -0.67
N SER A 164 7.92 -16.09 -1.74
CA SER A 164 9.13 -15.29 -1.62
C SER A 164 8.79 -13.90 -1.07
N ARG A 165 9.61 -13.40 -0.14
CA ARG A 165 9.38 -12.11 0.51
C ARG A 165 10.20 -11.00 -0.12
N MET A 166 9.67 -9.78 -0.02
CA MET A 166 10.34 -8.55 -0.41
C MET A 166 10.19 -7.51 0.70
N ILE A 167 11.28 -6.86 1.06
CA ILE A 167 11.25 -5.68 1.93
C ILE A 167 11.37 -4.43 1.07
N LEU A 168 10.63 -3.37 1.40
CA LEU A 168 10.70 -2.11 0.66
C LEU A 168 10.68 -0.91 1.61
N GLU A 169 11.59 0.01 1.37
CA GLU A 169 11.62 1.35 1.97
C GLU A 169 11.11 2.39 0.98
N SER A 170 10.14 3.21 1.40
CA SER A 170 9.44 4.18 0.58
C SER A 170 9.79 5.61 0.99
N LYS A 171 10.46 6.34 0.08
CA LYS A 171 10.69 7.78 0.21
C LYS A 171 9.89 8.54 -0.83
N ALA A 172 9.58 9.80 -0.54
CA ALA A 172 8.95 10.69 -1.52
C ALA A 172 9.39 12.15 -1.36
N SER A 173 9.28 12.91 -2.44
CA SER A 173 9.52 14.35 -2.46
C SER A 173 8.66 15.03 -3.52
N PHE A 174 8.12 16.18 -3.15
CA PHE A 174 7.37 17.11 -3.99
C PHE A 174 8.18 18.35 -4.38
N THR A 175 9.40 18.47 -3.86
CA THR A 175 10.23 19.69 -3.95
C THR A 175 11.34 19.59 -4.98
N LEU A 176 11.64 18.40 -5.47
CA LEU A 176 12.59 18.25 -6.57
C LEU A 176 11.90 18.69 -7.87
N GLU A 177 12.46 19.69 -8.54
CA GLU A 177 11.97 20.14 -9.84
C GLU A 177 12.52 19.28 -10.99
N ASP A 178 13.75 18.77 -10.85
CA ASP A 178 14.44 18.01 -11.90
C ASP A 178 15.03 16.69 -11.40
N ASN A 179 15.58 15.89 -12.32
CA ASN A 179 16.31 14.65 -12.04
C ASN A 179 17.74 14.92 -11.53
N VAL A 180 17.85 15.68 -10.44
CA VAL A 180 19.13 16.03 -9.83
C VAL A 180 19.71 14.79 -9.13
N CYS A 181 20.78 14.25 -9.71
CA CYS A 181 21.34 12.95 -9.29
C CYS A 181 21.84 12.91 -7.85
N THR A 182 22.44 14.00 -7.34
CA THR A 182 23.06 14.00 -5.99
C THR A 182 22.02 13.89 -4.86
N PRO A 183 20.94 14.70 -4.82
CA PRO A 183 19.85 14.52 -3.87
C PRO A 183 19.19 13.13 -3.96
N ILE A 184 18.87 12.66 -5.17
CA ILE A 184 18.26 11.35 -5.40
C ILE A 184 19.15 10.23 -4.83
N LYS A 185 20.44 10.25 -5.18
CA LYS A 185 21.42 9.31 -4.63
C LYS A 185 21.46 9.34 -3.11
N ARG A 186 21.51 10.53 -2.50
CA ARG A 186 21.63 10.68 -1.04
C ARG A 186 20.45 10.00 -0.34
N THR A 187 19.24 10.25 -0.83
CA THR A 187 18.01 9.63 -0.30
C THR A 187 18.03 8.11 -0.47
N LEU A 188 18.33 7.63 -1.69
CA LEU A 188 18.40 6.20 -1.98
C LEU A 188 19.48 5.49 -1.16
N LYS A 189 20.67 6.09 -1.01
CA LYS A 189 21.76 5.53 -0.22
C LYS A 189 21.37 5.38 1.24
N ARG A 190 20.74 6.41 1.82
CA ARG A 190 20.27 6.38 3.21
C ARG A 190 19.22 5.28 3.42
N ALA A 191 18.18 5.25 2.58
CA ALA A 191 17.15 4.21 2.60
C ALA A 191 17.76 2.80 2.45
N LEU A 192 18.64 2.62 1.47
CA LEU A 192 19.25 1.34 1.18
C LEU A 192 20.18 0.85 2.30
N SER A 193 21.12 1.68 2.74
CA SER A 193 22.15 1.29 3.71
C SER A 193 21.62 1.17 5.14
N GLU A 194 20.62 1.97 5.51
CA GLU A 194 20.19 2.09 6.90
C GLU A 194 18.82 1.43 7.17
N GLN A 195 18.01 1.15 6.14
CA GLN A 195 16.65 0.62 6.31
C GLN A 195 16.41 -0.68 5.54
N VAL A 196 17.00 -0.87 4.36
CA VAL A 196 16.76 -2.08 3.55
C VAL A 196 17.81 -3.16 3.81
N ILE A 197 19.10 -2.88 3.54
CA ILE A 197 20.18 -3.87 3.64
C ILE A 197 20.26 -4.54 5.02
N PRO A 198 20.15 -3.81 6.16
CA PRO A 198 20.21 -4.43 7.48
C PRO A 198 19.10 -5.49 7.71
N TRP A 199 17.97 -5.36 7.02
CA TRP A 199 16.80 -6.21 7.22
C TRP A 199 16.72 -7.39 6.27
N LEU A 200 17.53 -7.41 5.20
CA LEU A 200 17.55 -8.50 4.23
C LEU A 200 18.00 -9.83 4.81
N GLY A 201 18.85 -9.80 5.85
CA GLY A 201 19.28 -11.00 6.58
C GLY A 201 18.68 -11.13 7.98
N ALA A 202 18.01 -10.09 8.49
CA ALA A 202 17.49 -10.06 9.84
C ALA A 202 16.04 -10.56 9.96
N VAL A 203 15.36 -10.88 8.86
CA VAL A 203 13.97 -11.36 8.87
C VAL A 203 13.91 -12.80 8.38
N THR A 204 13.11 -13.63 9.05
CA THR A 204 12.84 -15.03 8.66
C THR A 204 11.35 -15.26 8.42
N PRO A 205 10.95 -15.94 7.33
CA PRO A 205 11.73 -16.29 6.14
C PRO A 205 12.49 -15.12 5.49
N THR A 206 13.70 -15.42 5.00
CA THR A 206 14.62 -14.45 4.38
C THR A 206 13.99 -13.80 3.15
N PRO A 207 13.93 -12.46 3.08
CA PRO A 207 13.51 -11.76 1.88
C PRO A 207 14.43 -12.06 0.69
N SER A 208 13.83 -12.47 -0.42
CA SER A 208 14.52 -12.70 -1.70
C SER A 208 14.99 -11.40 -2.36
N LYS A 209 14.35 -10.28 -2.01
CA LYS A 209 14.51 -8.97 -2.63
C LYS A 209 14.39 -7.86 -1.60
N GLY A 210 15.11 -6.77 -1.83
CA GLY A 210 14.95 -5.52 -1.10
C GLY A 210 14.77 -4.38 -2.07
N TYR A 211 14.00 -3.36 -1.70
CA TYR A 211 13.85 -2.16 -2.51
C TYR A 211 14.03 -0.91 -1.68
N ALA A 212 14.84 0.02 -2.17
CA ALA A 212 14.77 1.41 -1.75
C ALA A 212 14.15 2.21 -2.90
N ALA A 213 12.95 2.75 -2.70
CA ALA A 213 12.21 3.50 -3.71
C ALA A 213 12.07 4.97 -3.32
N TYR A 214 12.26 5.87 -4.28
CA TYR A 214 12.11 7.31 -4.11
C TYR A 214 11.15 7.89 -5.15
N SER A 215 9.94 8.21 -4.71
CA SER A 215 8.89 8.82 -5.51
C SER A 215 9.11 10.34 -5.62
N CYS A 216 9.40 10.78 -6.83
CA CYS A 216 9.71 12.15 -7.18
C CYS A 216 8.53 12.73 -7.97
N LEU A 217 7.60 13.41 -7.29
CA LEU A 217 6.46 14.05 -7.95
C LEU A 217 6.83 15.47 -8.36
N ARG A 218 6.28 15.92 -9.50
CA ARG A 218 6.56 17.20 -10.15
C ARG A 218 5.26 17.96 -10.37
N GLU A 219 5.33 19.28 -10.33
CA GLU A 219 4.16 20.12 -10.64
C GLU A 219 3.79 20.10 -12.12
N THR A 220 2.52 20.36 -12.39
CA THR A 220 2.01 20.67 -13.71
C THR A 220 2.73 21.91 -14.25
N GLY A 221 3.12 21.86 -15.52
CA GLY A 221 3.98 22.89 -16.15
C GLY A 221 5.48 22.58 -16.07
N ASN A 222 5.92 21.68 -15.19
CA ASN A 222 7.32 21.23 -15.18
C ASN A 222 7.60 20.25 -16.34
N SER A 223 8.64 20.53 -17.13
CA SER A 223 9.08 19.72 -18.27
C SER A 223 9.56 18.31 -17.87
N THR A 224 10.12 18.16 -16.66
CA THR A 224 10.55 16.88 -16.10
C THR A 224 9.33 16.09 -15.62
N ARG A 225 9.21 14.83 -16.05
CA ARG A 225 8.14 13.91 -15.64
C ARG A 225 8.36 13.41 -14.21
N SER A 226 7.28 13.15 -13.48
CA SER A 226 7.32 12.47 -12.19
C SER A 226 7.79 11.04 -12.36
N ALA A 227 8.56 10.55 -11.39
CA ALA A 227 9.21 9.25 -11.48
C ALA A 227 9.35 8.54 -10.12
N ILE A 228 9.34 7.21 -10.13
CA ILE A 228 9.87 6.39 -9.05
C ILE A 228 11.29 5.96 -9.44
N VAL A 229 12.25 6.35 -8.63
CA VAL A 229 13.65 5.92 -8.76
C VAL A 229 13.90 4.85 -7.72
N PHE A 230 14.38 3.67 -8.11
CA PHE A 230 14.57 2.58 -7.15
C PHE A 230 15.89 1.84 -7.32
N VAL A 231 16.26 1.08 -6.29
CA VAL A 231 17.37 0.12 -6.28
C VAL A 231 16.83 -1.22 -5.80
N ASP A 232 17.21 -2.31 -6.49
CA ASP A 232 16.85 -3.70 -6.16
C ASP A 232 18.08 -4.50 -5.68
N PRO A 233 18.53 -4.38 -4.41
CA PRO A 233 19.46 -5.36 -3.86
C PRO A 233 18.86 -6.78 -3.80
N PRO A 234 19.63 -7.82 -4.16
CA PRO A 234 19.22 -9.20 -3.89
C PRO A 234 19.15 -9.45 -2.39
N GLY A 235 18.36 -10.45 -2.00
CA GLY A 235 18.35 -11.01 -0.65
C GLY A 235 19.75 -11.39 -0.16
N LYS A 236 19.91 -11.42 1.16
CA LYS A 236 21.17 -11.78 1.79
C LYS A 236 20.88 -12.75 2.93
N GLU A 237 21.44 -13.96 2.84
CA GLU A 237 21.53 -14.82 4.01
C GLU A 237 22.54 -14.23 5.00
N ASP A 238 22.16 -14.16 6.26
CA ASP A 238 23.01 -13.65 7.34
C ASP A 238 22.85 -14.55 8.56
N ASP A 239 23.98 -14.93 9.16
CA ASP A 239 24.06 -15.82 10.32
C ASP A 239 23.80 -15.08 11.65
N GLY A 240 23.49 -13.78 11.58
CA GLY A 240 23.18 -12.94 12.73
C GLY A 240 21.82 -13.25 13.39
N PRO A 241 21.48 -12.54 14.48
CA PRO A 241 20.18 -12.68 15.14
C PRO A 241 19.04 -12.33 14.17
N GLN A 242 18.06 -13.23 14.07
CA GLN A 242 16.93 -13.12 13.14
C GLN A 242 15.60 -12.91 13.86
N VAL A 243 14.74 -12.08 13.26
CA VAL A 243 13.34 -11.88 13.61
C VAL A 243 12.50 -12.90 12.86
N HIS A 244 11.94 -13.86 13.59
CA HIS A 244 11.01 -14.82 13.00
C HIS A 244 9.62 -14.20 12.85
N LEU A 245 9.18 -14.02 11.60
CA LEU A 245 7.84 -13.60 11.23
C LEU A 245 7.12 -14.80 10.59
N PRO A 246 6.23 -15.49 11.32
CA PRO A 246 5.51 -16.66 10.80
C PRO A 246 4.82 -16.38 9.46
N LYS A 247 4.61 -17.42 8.65
CA LYS A 247 4.07 -17.28 7.28
C LYS A 247 2.67 -16.64 7.27
N ASP A 248 1.82 -17.01 8.21
CA ASP A 248 0.47 -16.46 8.37
C ASP A 248 0.47 -15.09 9.04
N TRP A 249 1.45 -14.80 9.90
CA TRP A 249 1.46 -13.61 10.76
C TRP A 249 1.24 -12.32 9.98
N VAL A 250 1.93 -12.17 8.85
CA VAL A 250 1.86 -10.92 8.09
C VAL A 250 0.51 -10.77 7.38
N ARG A 251 -0.03 -11.88 6.84
CA ARG A 251 -1.37 -11.90 6.24
C ARG A 251 -2.45 -11.59 7.28
N ARG A 252 -2.31 -12.12 8.50
CA ARG A 252 -3.17 -11.79 9.63
C ARG A 252 -3.14 -10.30 9.95
N GLN A 253 -1.96 -9.66 9.96
CA GLN A 253 -1.89 -8.21 10.18
C GLN A 253 -2.57 -7.41 9.07
N ASN A 254 -2.31 -7.76 7.80
CA ASN A 254 -2.93 -7.10 6.64
C ASN A 254 -4.46 -7.12 6.74
N TYR A 255 -5.05 -8.32 6.79
CA TYR A 255 -6.50 -8.47 6.83
C TYR A 255 -7.09 -7.93 8.12
N ALA A 256 -6.40 -8.03 9.25
CA ALA A 256 -6.90 -7.45 10.49
C ALA A 256 -6.97 -5.93 10.40
N ALA A 257 -5.98 -5.27 9.81
CA ALA A 257 -6.08 -3.83 9.56
C ALA A 257 -7.26 -3.48 8.66
N TRP A 258 -7.52 -4.27 7.62
CA TRP A 258 -8.65 -4.03 6.72
C TRP A 258 -10.01 -4.32 7.38
N LEU A 259 -10.14 -5.38 8.18
CA LEU A 259 -11.32 -5.64 9.02
C LEU A 259 -11.58 -4.46 9.96
N ARG A 260 -10.52 -3.88 10.53
CA ARG A 260 -10.61 -2.68 11.37
C ARG A 260 -11.12 -1.47 10.59
N VAL A 261 -10.70 -1.28 9.32
CA VAL A 261 -11.23 -0.25 8.41
C VAL A 261 -12.73 -0.47 8.16
N MET A 262 -13.14 -1.73 8.03
CA MET A 262 -14.53 -2.14 7.85
C MET A 262 -15.36 -2.08 9.15
N GLY A 263 -14.83 -1.53 10.24
CA GLY A 263 -15.53 -1.43 11.53
C GLY A 263 -15.64 -2.75 12.29
N LEU A 264 -15.05 -3.84 11.79
CA LEU A 264 -15.04 -5.16 12.42
C LEU A 264 -13.87 -5.27 13.41
N HIS A 265 -13.91 -4.44 14.46
CA HIS A 265 -12.82 -4.31 15.43
C HIS A 265 -12.52 -5.61 16.18
N ASP A 266 -13.55 -6.34 16.58
CA ASP A 266 -13.41 -7.61 17.30
C ASP A 266 -12.75 -8.67 16.43
N ALA A 267 -13.23 -8.85 15.19
CA ALA A 267 -12.63 -9.74 14.20
C ALA A 267 -11.17 -9.37 13.91
N SER A 268 -10.88 -8.07 13.76
CA SER A 268 -9.50 -7.57 13.65
C SER A 268 -8.63 -7.99 14.83
N ASN A 269 -9.12 -7.82 16.07
CA ASN A 269 -8.34 -8.17 17.26
C ASN A 269 -8.13 -9.68 17.36
N ARG A 270 -9.15 -10.48 17.05
CA ARG A 270 -9.11 -11.95 16.97
C ARG A 270 -8.09 -12.47 15.97
N LEU A 271 -8.04 -11.86 14.79
CA LEU A 271 -7.08 -12.25 13.79
C LEU A 271 -5.64 -11.89 14.21
N LYS A 272 -5.46 -10.79 14.96
CA LYS A 272 -4.13 -10.35 15.45
C LYS A 272 -3.63 -11.14 16.65
N SER A 273 -4.50 -11.62 17.53
CA SER A 273 -4.08 -12.39 18.70
C SER A 273 -3.34 -13.65 18.27
N ASN A 274 -2.20 -13.89 18.92
CA ASN A 274 -1.66 -15.24 18.98
C ASN A 274 -2.57 -16.06 19.90
N ARG A 275 -2.71 -17.36 19.63
CA ARG A 275 -3.67 -18.26 20.29
C ARG A 275 -3.58 -18.27 21.83
N ASP A 276 -2.49 -17.75 22.38
CA ASP A 276 -2.19 -17.75 23.82
C ASP A 276 -2.73 -16.53 24.58
N THR A 277 -3.24 -15.51 23.88
CA THR A 277 -3.95 -14.40 24.54
C THR A 277 -5.43 -14.72 24.65
N GLU A 278 -5.94 -14.84 25.88
CA GLU A 278 -7.36 -15.00 26.19
C GLU A 278 -8.18 -13.83 25.62
N ILE A 279 -8.62 -13.94 24.37
CA ILE A 279 -9.71 -13.12 23.88
C ILE A 279 -10.98 -13.70 24.46
N THR A 280 -11.69 -12.89 25.23
CA THR A 280 -13.01 -13.23 25.75
C THR A 280 -14.03 -13.35 24.60
N GLY A 281 -14.75 -14.48 24.56
CA GLY A 281 -15.75 -14.82 23.54
C GLY A 281 -15.18 -15.57 22.34
N GLY A 282 -15.99 -16.41 21.69
CA GLY A 282 -15.64 -17.08 20.42
C GLY A 282 -15.90 -16.19 19.20
N PRO A 283 -15.57 -16.65 17.97
CA PRO A 283 -15.93 -15.91 16.76
C PRO A 283 -17.45 -15.75 16.63
N SER A 284 -17.87 -14.60 16.11
CA SER A 284 -19.25 -14.14 16.03
C SER A 284 -19.75 -14.13 14.59
N ASP A 285 -21.05 -14.37 14.41
CA ASP A 285 -21.67 -14.28 13.10
C ASP A 285 -21.83 -12.81 12.67
N VAL A 286 -21.20 -12.47 11.54
CA VAL A 286 -21.27 -11.16 10.90
C VAL A 286 -22.04 -11.29 9.60
N LEU A 287 -23.17 -10.59 9.51
CA LEU A 287 -23.97 -10.48 8.29
C LEU A 287 -23.37 -9.43 7.37
N MET A 288 -22.97 -9.84 6.16
CA MET A 288 -22.40 -8.92 5.18
C MET A 288 -23.13 -9.01 3.84
N PRO A 289 -23.53 -7.87 3.24
CA PRO A 289 -23.95 -7.84 1.85
C PRO A 289 -22.81 -8.33 0.94
N VAL A 290 -23.17 -9.13 -0.05
CA VAL A 290 -22.25 -9.65 -1.05
C VAL A 290 -22.57 -9.06 -2.41
N VAL A 291 -21.52 -8.60 -3.10
CA VAL A 291 -21.61 -8.04 -4.45
C VAL A 291 -20.76 -8.83 -5.42
N ALA A 292 -21.27 -9.02 -6.64
CA ALA A 292 -20.46 -9.52 -7.74
C ALA A 292 -19.79 -8.39 -8.52
N ILE A 293 -18.47 -8.50 -8.66
CA ILE A 293 -17.63 -7.61 -9.46
C ILE A 293 -16.73 -8.52 -10.29
N ASP A 294 -16.89 -8.46 -11.61
CA ASP A 294 -16.09 -9.19 -12.59
C ASP A 294 -15.95 -10.69 -12.29
N GLY A 295 -17.08 -11.34 -11.99
CA GLY A 295 -17.16 -12.78 -11.72
C GLY A 295 -16.73 -13.18 -10.30
N ARG A 296 -16.36 -12.22 -9.44
CA ARG A 296 -16.00 -12.47 -8.05
C ARG A 296 -16.95 -11.87 -7.06
N ARG A 297 -16.99 -12.47 -5.88
CA ARG A 297 -17.85 -12.04 -4.78
C ARG A 297 -17.04 -11.37 -3.69
N TYR A 298 -17.54 -10.22 -3.23
CA TYR A 298 -16.94 -9.46 -2.15
C TYR A 298 -17.96 -9.25 -1.05
N GLY A 299 -17.59 -9.58 0.19
CA GLY A 299 -18.33 -9.15 1.37
C GLY A 299 -17.98 -7.70 1.66
N ILE A 300 -18.98 -6.83 1.69
CA ILE A 300 -18.78 -5.38 1.78
C ILE A 300 -19.40 -4.78 3.04
N LEU A 301 -18.73 -3.78 3.61
CA LEU A 301 -19.37 -2.78 4.44
C LEU A 301 -19.87 -1.65 3.53
N ARG A 302 -21.15 -1.31 3.68
CA ARG A 302 -21.76 -0.15 3.03
C ARG A 302 -21.75 1.04 3.98
N LEU A 303 -21.03 2.11 3.64
CA LEU A 303 -20.99 3.33 4.46
C LEU A 303 -22.17 4.30 4.18
N SER A 304 -23.33 3.79 3.76
CA SER A 304 -24.50 4.66 3.48
C SER A 304 -25.84 3.91 3.53
N GLU A 305 -26.85 4.52 4.18
CA GLU A 305 -28.29 4.29 3.96
C GLU A 305 -29.00 5.60 3.49
N PRO A 306 -30.23 5.53 2.94
CA PRO A 306 -30.60 6.25 1.72
C PRO A 306 -31.31 7.58 1.98
N SER A 307 -30.97 8.64 1.23
CA SER A 307 -31.93 9.64 0.72
C SER A 307 -31.24 10.85 0.09
N ILE A 308 -30.66 10.73 -1.11
CA ILE A 308 -30.67 11.81 -2.10
C ILE A 308 -30.78 11.14 -3.48
N ASN A 309 -31.93 11.31 -4.13
CA ASN A 309 -32.39 10.63 -5.36
C ASN A 309 -31.57 10.89 -6.64
N LEU A 310 -30.27 11.19 -6.57
CA LEU A 310 -29.51 11.64 -7.74
C LEU A 310 -28.24 10.84 -8.05
N ILE A 311 -27.80 9.92 -7.18
CA ILE A 311 -26.65 9.05 -7.47
C ILE A 311 -26.96 7.63 -6.93
N GLU A 312 -27.20 6.66 -7.81
CA GLU A 312 -27.41 5.23 -7.45
C GLU A 312 -26.13 4.53 -6.95
N MET A 313 -25.14 5.27 -6.45
CA MET A 313 -23.84 4.75 -6.02
C MET A 313 -23.73 4.72 -4.48
N SER A 314 -23.02 3.73 -3.97
CA SER A 314 -22.67 3.59 -2.55
C SER A 314 -21.18 3.40 -2.42
N PHE A 315 -20.58 4.10 -1.45
CA PHE A 315 -19.20 3.88 -1.08
C PHE A 315 -19.07 2.56 -0.32
N VAL A 316 -18.11 1.74 -0.73
CA VAL A 316 -17.90 0.40 -0.21
C VAL A 316 -16.43 0.14 0.12
N ILE A 317 -16.26 -0.62 1.19
CA ILE A 317 -15.01 -1.24 1.60
C ILE A 317 -15.31 -2.72 1.76
N GLY A 318 -14.47 -3.59 1.22
CA GLY A 318 -14.76 -5.02 1.24
C GLY A 318 -13.53 -5.92 1.17
N ILE A 319 -13.79 -7.21 1.32
CA ILE A 319 -12.83 -8.29 1.16
C ILE A 319 -13.48 -9.37 0.29
N GLU A 320 -12.71 -9.99 -0.58
CA GLU A 320 -13.15 -11.14 -1.37
C GLU A 320 -13.69 -12.25 -0.45
N VAL A 321 -14.81 -12.89 -0.84
CA VAL A 321 -15.46 -13.93 -0.03
C VAL A 321 -14.53 -15.11 0.27
N GLY A 322 -13.62 -15.46 -0.65
CA GLY A 322 -12.59 -16.48 -0.40
C GLY A 322 -11.65 -16.10 0.73
N ALA A 323 -11.16 -14.86 0.74
CA ALA A 323 -10.35 -14.32 1.84
C ALA A 323 -11.13 -14.26 3.15
N LEU A 324 -12.39 -13.82 3.13
CA LEU A 324 -13.24 -13.79 4.35
C LEU A 324 -13.39 -15.19 4.97
N ARG A 325 -13.56 -16.23 4.16
CA ARG A 325 -13.61 -17.62 4.64
C ARG A 325 -12.27 -18.08 5.22
N ALA A 326 -11.17 -17.79 4.53
CA ALA A 326 -9.82 -18.09 5.03
C ALA A 326 -9.49 -17.36 6.35
N ILE A 327 -10.00 -16.13 6.52
CA ILE A 327 -9.93 -15.37 7.77
C ILE A 327 -10.74 -16.08 8.86
N SER A 328 -11.99 -16.46 8.58
CA SER A 328 -12.84 -17.22 9.52
C SER A 328 -12.14 -18.50 10.02
N ASP A 329 -11.56 -19.28 9.10
CA ASP A 329 -10.81 -20.49 9.43
C ASP A 329 -9.59 -20.17 10.30
N SER A 330 -8.83 -19.12 9.95
CA SER A 330 -7.67 -18.69 10.73
C SER A 330 -8.06 -18.27 12.15
N ILE A 331 -9.19 -17.59 12.35
CA ILE A 331 -9.71 -17.19 13.67
C ILE A 331 -10.17 -18.41 14.47
N ALA A 332 -10.70 -19.43 13.79
CA ALA A 332 -11.06 -20.71 14.40
C ALA A 332 -9.86 -21.61 14.76
N GLY A 333 -8.63 -21.21 14.40
CA GLY A 333 -7.43 -21.98 14.67
C GLY A 333 -6.93 -22.83 13.50
N GLU A 334 -7.37 -22.56 12.28
CA GLU A 334 -6.95 -23.25 11.06
C GLU A 334 -6.29 -22.27 10.06
N PRO A 335 -5.05 -21.82 10.29
CA PRO A 335 -4.40 -20.76 9.51
C PRO A 335 -4.00 -21.22 8.10
N LYS A 336 -4.06 -22.52 7.82
CA LYS A 336 -3.66 -23.11 6.54
C LYS A 336 -4.40 -22.45 5.36
N ALA A 337 -5.71 -22.26 5.48
CA ALA A 337 -6.51 -21.61 4.45
C ALA A 337 -6.01 -20.18 4.16
N LEU A 338 -5.61 -19.43 5.18
CA LEU A 338 -5.09 -18.07 5.03
C LEU A 338 -3.68 -18.03 4.44
N ILE A 339 -2.84 -19.01 4.78
CA ILE A 339 -1.48 -19.17 4.20
C ILE A 339 -1.55 -19.57 2.73
N GLU A 340 -2.49 -20.43 2.37
CA GLU A 340 -2.64 -20.95 1.01
C GLU A 340 -3.53 -20.05 0.14
N TYR A 341 -4.24 -19.09 0.73
CA TYR A 341 -5.07 -18.15 0.00
C TYR A 341 -4.23 -17.39 -1.02
N GLN A 342 -4.47 -17.67 -2.30
CA GLN A 342 -3.88 -16.93 -3.41
C GLN A 342 -5.01 -16.13 -4.06
N PRO A 343 -5.07 -14.83 -3.83
CA PRO A 343 -6.04 -13.98 -4.49
C PRO A 343 -5.71 -13.92 -5.98
N TYR A 344 -6.72 -14.09 -6.84
CA TYR A 344 -6.48 -14.11 -8.28
C TYR A 344 -5.94 -12.76 -8.76
N ARG A 345 -4.85 -12.79 -9.54
CA ARG A 345 -4.30 -11.61 -10.22
C ARG A 345 -5.15 -11.23 -11.42
N ARG A 346 -5.70 -10.02 -11.37
CA ARG A 346 -6.51 -9.47 -12.44
C ARG A 346 -5.62 -8.93 -13.56
N GLU A 347 -5.98 -9.22 -14.81
CA GLU A 347 -5.61 -8.37 -15.94
C GLU A 347 -6.43 -7.08 -15.87
N GLU A 348 -5.77 -5.93 -15.79
CA GLU A 348 -6.43 -4.62 -15.72
C GLU A 348 -7.38 -4.48 -16.91
N ARG A 349 -8.69 -4.49 -16.64
CA ARG A 349 -9.74 -4.14 -17.59
C ARG A 349 -10.37 -2.85 -17.12
N GLU A 350 -10.66 -1.95 -18.06
CA GLU A 350 -11.40 -0.71 -17.77
C GLU A 350 -12.65 -1.04 -16.97
N GLN A 351 -12.67 -0.59 -15.72
CA GLN A 351 -13.84 -0.71 -14.86
C GLN A 351 -14.75 0.48 -15.15
N ALA A 352 -16.02 0.20 -15.47
CA ALA A 352 -17.03 1.23 -15.66
C ALA A 352 -17.42 1.96 -14.35
N GLU A 353 -17.00 1.44 -13.19
CA GLU A 353 -17.29 2.00 -11.88
C GLU A 353 -15.99 2.49 -11.21
N PRO A 354 -16.03 3.62 -10.47
CA PRO A 354 -14.88 4.17 -9.76
C PRO A 354 -14.58 3.33 -8.51
N LEU A 355 -14.02 2.15 -8.73
CA LEU A 355 -13.62 1.19 -7.70
C LEU A 355 -12.17 0.74 -7.89
N SER A 356 -11.61 0.17 -6.83
CA SER A 356 -10.27 -0.40 -6.80
C SER A 356 -10.29 -1.73 -6.09
N ILE A 357 -9.67 -2.72 -6.71
CA ILE A 357 -9.39 -4.04 -6.14
C ILE A 357 -7.88 -4.23 -6.18
N LEU A 358 -7.27 -4.42 -5.01
CA LEU A 358 -5.84 -4.75 -4.91
C LEU A 358 -5.65 -6.26 -5.03
N SER A 359 -4.41 -6.65 -5.30
CA SER A 359 -4.02 -8.02 -5.60
C SER A 359 -4.34 -8.97 -4.47
N ASP A 360 -4.46 -8.50 -3.23
CA ASP A 360 -4.83 -9.30 -2.07
C ASP A 360 -6.35 -9.48 -1.88
N GLY A 361 -7.17 -8.97 -2.80
CA GLY A 361 -8.62 -9.13 -2.76
C GLY A 361 -9.35 -8.14 -1.87
N THR A 362 -8.68 -7.09 -1.38
CA THR A 362 -9.39 -5.96 -0.76
C THR A 362 -10.10 -5.12 -1.83
N LEU A 363 -11.23 -4.54 -1.47
CA LEU A 363 -12.07 -3.69 -2.32
C LEU A 363 -12.25 -2.32 -1.67
N PHE A 364 -12.16 -1.25 -2.47
CA PHE A 364 -12.35 0.12 -2.05
C PHE A 364 -12.92 0.95 -3.20
N GLY A 365 -14.04 1.67 -3.02
CA GLY A 365 -14.61 2.41 -4.14
C GLY A 365 -16.06 2.80 -4.01
N LEU A 366 -16.66 3.15 -5.14
CA LEU A 366 -18.11 3.28 -5.28
C LEU A 366 -18.66 2.17 -6.18
N ILE A 367 -19.80 1.62 -5.79
CA ILE A 367 -20.55 0.65 -6.60
C ILE A 367 -22.01 1.07 -6.77
N ARG A 368 -22.67 0.59 -7.82
CA ARG A 368 -24.12 0.76 -7.95
C ARG A 368 -24.87 -0.04 -6.88
N ARG A 369 -25.90 0.57 -6.27
CA ARG A 369 -26.70 -0.05 -5.19
C ARG A 369 -27.33 -1.40 -5.58
N LYS A 370 -27.73 -1.53 -6.84
CA LYS A 370 -28.37 -2.73 -7.41
C LYS A 370 -27.43 -3.95 -7.55
N ARG A 371 -26.12 -3.81 -7.24
CA ARG A 371 -25.15 -4.92 -7.32
C ARG A 371 -25.15 -5.89 -6.14
N VAL A 372 -25.88 -5.60 -5.05
CA VAL A 372 -25.96 -6.59 -3.95
C VAL A 372 -26.83 -7.74 -4.38
N GLU A 373 -26.23 -8.93 -4.39
CA GLU A 373 -26.88 -10.17 -4.80
C GLU A 373 -27.59 -10.83 -3.62
N ARG A 374 -26.93 -10.82 -2.46
CA ARG A 374 -27.39 -11.52 -1.25
C ARG A 374 -26.68 -11.01 0.00
N ILE A 375 -27.13 -11.50 1.15
CA ILE A 375 -26.43 -11.36 2.43
C ILE A 375 -25.86 -12.73 2.79
N GLU A 376 -24.58 -12.78 3.18
CA GLU A 376 -23.93 -13.99 3.69
C GLU A 376 -23.52 -13.79 5.16
N VAL A 377 -23.44 -14.89 5.90
CA VAL A 377 -22.94 -14.93 7.27
C VAL A 377 -21.48 -15.37 7.24
N PHE A 378 -20.62 -14.61 7.91
CA PHE A 378 -19.21 -14.94 8.14
C PHE A 378 -18.96 -15.05 9.63
N ARG A 379 -18.29 -16.13 10.06
CA ARG A 379 -17.94 -16.35 11.46
C ARG A 379 -16.56 -15.73 11.73
N LEU A 380 -16.52 -14.51 12.27
CA LEU A 380 -15.33 -13.64 12.36
C LEU A 380 -14.96 -13.25 13.79
#